data_AF-A0A9R1RZV3-F1
#
_entry.id   AF-A0A9R1RZV3-F1
#
_cell.length_a   1.000
_cell.length_b   1.000
_cell.length_c   1.000
_cell.angle_alpha   90.00
_cell.angle_beta   90.00
_cell.angle_gamma   90.00
#
_symmetry.space_group_name_H-M   'P 1'
#
loop_
_entity.id
_entity.type
_entity.pdbx_description
1 polymer ?
#
loop_
_entity_poly.entity_id
_entity_poly.type
_entity_poly.pdbx_seq_one_letter_code
_entity_poly.pdbx_strand_id
1 'polypeptide(L)'
;MGNALPLSADMPLGTAMHNIEITRGRGGQLARAAGAVAKLIAKEGKSATLRLPSGEVRLVSQNCLATVGQVGNVGVNQKSLGRAGSKCWLGKRPVVRGVVMNPVDHPHGGGEGKAPIGRKKPTTPWGYPALGRRTRKRKKYSDSFILRCRK
;
A
#
# COMPACT_ATOMS: atom_id res chain seq x y z
N MET A 1 7.08 22.14 11.39
CA MET A 1 6.52 20.86 10.87
C MET A 1 5.66 20.23 11.96
N GLY A 2 4.61 19.48 11.61
CA GLY A 2 3.74 18.81 12.60
C GLY A 2 2.35 19.43 12.81
N ASN A 3 2.07 20.59 12.21
CA ASN A 3 0.73 21.19 12.28
C ASN A 3 -0.25 20.39 11.40
N ALA A 4 -1.45 20.15 11.91
CA ALA A 4 -2.56 19.56 11.17
C ALA A 4 -3.47 20.66 10.63
N LEU A 5 -3.61 20.72 9.31
CA LEU A 5 -4.37 21.77 8.62
C LEU A 5 -5.28 21.14 7.55
N PRO A 6 -6.42 21.77 7.21
CA PRO A 6 -7.21 21.40 6.05
C PRO A 6 -6.41 21.51 4.74
N LEU A 7 -6.76 20.66 3.76
CA LEU A 7 -6.20 20.71 2.40
C LEU A 7 -6.70 21.90 1.56
N SER A 8 -7.58 22.74 2.12
CA SER A 8 -8.18 23.91 1.49
C SER A 8 -7.17 25.06 1.37
N ALA A 9 -7.43 26.27 1.87
CA ALA A 9 -6.56 27.43 1.66
C ALA A 9 -5.21 27.32 2.41
N ASP A 10 -5.20 26.66 3.57
CA ASP A 10 -4.11 26.75 4.55
C ASP A 10 -2.80 26.04 4.13
N MET A 11 -2.88 25.09 3.19
CA MET A 11 -1.77 24.21 2.80
C MET A 11 -1.24 24.57 1.41
N PRO A 12 -0.06 25.16 1.22
CA PRO A 12 0.41 25.55 -0.11
C PRO A 12 0.61 24.34 -1.05
N LEU A 13 0.52 24.58 -2.36
CA LEU A 13 0.81 23.54 -3.36
C LEU A 13 2.27 23.08 -3.24
N GLY A 14 2.55 21.81 -3.52
CA GLY A 14 3.88 21.21 -3.37
C GLY A 14 4.24 20.78 -1.94
N THR A 15 3.40 21.09 -0.94
CA THR A 15 3.68 20.72 0.45
C THR A 15 3.79 19.21 0.64
N ALA A 16 4.80 18.80 1.40
CA ALA A 16 4.98 17.43 1.87
C ALA A 16 4.07 17.20 3.09
N MET A 17 3.23 16.18 3.03
CA MET A 17 2.24 15.88 4.05
C MET A 17 2.20 14.39 4.39
N HIS A 18 1.68 14.09 5.57
CA HIS A 18 1.40 12.74 6.04
C HIS A 18 0.12 12.72 6.88
N ASN A 19 -0.33 11.53 7.30
CA ASN A 19 -1.54 11.35 8.11
C ASN A 19 -2.81 12.01 7.52
N ILE A 20 -3.13 11.67 6.27
CA ILE A 20 -4.18 12.35 5.49
C ILE A 20 -5.53 11.65 5.66
N GLU A 21 -6.58 12.43 5.88
CA GLU A 21 -7.97 11.94 5.90
C GLU A 21 -8.49 11.66 4.48
N ILE A 22 -9.29 10.60 4.32
CA ILE A 22 -10.03 10.34 3.06
C ILE A 22 -11.43 10.95 3.11
N THR A 23 -12.02 10.98 4.30
CA THR A 23 -13.33 11.52 4.60
C THR A 23 -13.19 12.38 5.83
N ARG A 24 -13.72 13.61 5.77
CA ARG A 24 -13.65 14.57 6.87
C ARG A 24 -14.13 13.94 8.18
N GLY A 25 -13.32 14.08 9.24
CA GLY A 25 -13.69 13.65 10.59
C GLY A 25 -13.56 12.14 10.85
N ARG A 26 -13.11 11.34 9.88
CA ARG A 26 -12.77 9.92 10.11
C ARG A 26 -11.32 9.69 10.55
N GLY A 27 -10.57 10.78 10.75
CA GLY A 27 -9.16 10.72 11.10
C GLY A 27 -8.24 10.33 9.93
N GLY A 28 -6.94 10.51 10.14
CA GLY A 28 -5.92 10.26 9.13
C GLY A 28 -5.77 8.77 8.84
N GLN A 29 -5.86 8.41 7.56
CA GLN A 29 -5.83 7.02 7.09
C GLN A 29 -4.62 6.75 6.18
N LEU A 30 -4.23 7.74 5.38
CA LEU A 30 -3.16 7.62 4.38
C LEU A 30 -1.83 8.15 4.90
N ALA A 31 -0.73 7.61 4.37
CA ALA A 31 0.65 8.02 4.68
C ALA A 31 0.95 8.06 6.20
N ARG A 32 0.78 6.93 6.89
CA ARG A 32 1.10 6.78 8.34
C ARG A 32 2.36 5.94 8.63
N ALA A 33 2.84 5.21 7.63
CA ALA A 33 4.02 4.36 7.79
C ALA A 33 5.30 5.19 7.96
N ALA A 34 6.32 4.60 8.57
CA ALA A 34 7.63 5.24 8.74
C ALA A 34 8.17 5.77 7.40
N GLY A 35 8.66 7.01 7.39
CA GLY A 35 9.13 7.70 6.19
C GLY A 35 8.08 7.98 5.11
N ALA A 36 6.79 7.68 5.33
CA ALA A 36 5.76 7.95 4.34
C ALA A 36 5.53 9.45 4.17
N VAL A 37 5.39 9.86 2.92
CA VAL A 37 5.09 11.24 2.52
C VAL A 37 4.21 11.23 1.28
N ALA A 38 3.25 12.15 1.25
CA ALA A 38 2.46 12.49 0.08
C ALA A 38 2.68 13.97 -0.26
N LYS A 39 2.44 14.33 -1.52
CA LYS A 39 2.59 15.71 -1.98
C LYS A 39 1.27 16.25 -2.50
N LEU A 40 0.95 17.50 -2.15
CA LEU A 40 -0.18 18.23 -2.73
C LEU A 40 0.22 18.73 -4.12
N ILE A 41 -0.48 18.29 -5.17
CA ILE A 41 -0.16 18.69 -6.56
C ILE A 41 -0.99 19.91 -6.95
N ALA A 42 -2.30 19.81 -6.81
CA ALA A 42 -3.25 20.80 -7.27
C ALA A 42 -4.46 20.85 -6.34
N LYS A 43 -5.20 21.95 -6.40
CA LYS A 43 -6.49 22.13 -5.74
C LYS A 43 -7.46 22.65 -6.79
N GLU A 44 -8.60 22.00 -6.92
CA GLU A 44 -9.60 22.36 -7.92
C GLU A 44 -11.01 22.16 -7.36
N GLY A 45 -11.83 23.21 -7.41
CA GLY A 45 -13.21 23.19 -6.92
C GLY A 45 -13.29 22.71 -5.46
N LYS A 46 -13.95 21.57 -5.23
CA LYS A 46 -14.16 20.97 -3.89
C LYS A 46 -13.12 19.91 -3.52
N SER A 47 -12.18 19.62 -4.42
CA SER A 47 -11.23 18.52 -4.30
C SER A 47 -9.77 18.99 -4.38
N ALA A 48 -8.88 18.23 -3.76
CA ALA A 48 -7.45 18.39 -3.77
C ALA A 48 -6.81 17.14 -4.40
N THR A 49 -5.86 17.35 -5.29
CA THR A 49 -5.12 16.30 -5.98
C THR A 49 -3.84 16.01 -5.24
N LEU A 50 -3.70 14.77 -4.79
CA LEU A 50 -2.57 14.29 -3.99
C LEU A 50 -1.78 13.23 -4.75
N ARG A 51 -0.46 13.29 -4.63
CA ARG A 51 0.45 12.19 -5.01
C ARG A 51 0.78 11.38 -3.77
N LEU A 52 0.33 10.13 -3.75
CA LEU A 52 0.57 9.19 -2.65
C LEU A 52 1.99 8.60 -2.70
N PRO A 53 2.50 8.03 -1.59
CA PRO A 53 3.79 7.35 -1.57
C PRO A 53 3.87 6.16 -2.53
N SER A 54 2.72 5.57 -2.91
CA SER A 54 2.63 4.53 -3.95
C SER A 54 2.86 5.05 -5.37
N GLY A 55 2.93 6.36 -5.57
CA GLY A 55 2.94 7.00 -6.89
C GLY A 55 1.55 7.17 -7.52
N GLU A 56 0.49 6.68 -6.89
CA GLU A 56 -0.90 6.93 -7.30
C GLU A 56 -1.24 8.43 -7.15
N VAL A 57 -1.96 8.98 -8.12
CA VAL A 57 -2.52 10.34 -8.06
C VAL A 57 -4.01 10.24 -7.80
N ARG A 58 -4.46 10.84 -6.71
CA ARG A 58 -5.81 10.67 -6.16
C ARG A 58 -6.42 11.99 -5.71
N LEU A 59 -7.72 12.13 -5.93
CA LEU A 59 -8.56 13.23 -5.46
C LEU A 59 -9.07 12.95 -4.03
N VAL A 60 -9.02 13.96 -3.18
CA VAL A 60 -9.54 13.98 -1.80
C VAL A 60 -10.29 15.29 -1.59
N SER A 61 -11.29 15.33 -0.71
CA SER A 61 -11.99 16.59 -0.42
C SER A 61 -11.05 17.61 0.22
N GLN A 62 -11.16 18.89 -0.16
CA GLN A 62 -10.35 19.97 0.42
C GLN A 62 -10.58 20.17 1.92
N ASN A 63 -11.74 19.74 2.44
CA ASN A 63 -12.06 19.86 3.86
C ASN A 63 -11.42 18.75 4.73
N CYS A 64 -10.69 17.82 4.13
CA CYS A 64 -9.95 16.78 4.85
C CYS A 64 -8.70 17.37 5.51
N LEU A 65 -8.38 16.87 6.70
CA LEU A 65 -7.18 17.28 7.42
C LEU A 65 -5.94 16.48 6.96
N ALA A 66 -4.78 17.13 7.03
CA ALA A 66 -3.48 16.50 6.81
C ALA A 66 -2.42 17.17 7.68
N THR A 67 -1.38 16.41 8.06
CA THR A 67 -0.28 16.93 8.85
C THR A 67 0.90 17.30 7.95
N VAL A 68 1.46 18.50 8.13
CA VAL A 68 2.62 18.99 7.38
C VAL A 68 3.90 18.26 7.81
N GLY A 69 4.63 17.71 6.84
CA GLY A 69 5.91 17.04 7.02
C GLY A 69 5.90 15.57 6.59
N GLN A 70 6.99 14.87 6.88
CA GLN A 70 7.17 13.44 6.63
C GLN A 70 7.10 12.67 7.96
N VAL A 71 6.62 11.44 7.92
CA VAL A 71 6.68 10.54 9.10
C VAL A 71 8.15 10.22 9.43
N GLY A 72 8.53 10.33 10.71
CA GLY A 72 9.88 10.01 11.17
C GLY A 72 10.31 8.55 10.96
N ASN A 73 11.51 8.22 11.46
CA ASN A 73 12.11 6.88 11.38
C ASN A 73 12.31 6.36 9.93
N VAL A 74 12.83 7.21 9.04
CA VAL A 74 13.07 6.89 7.62
C VAL A 74 14.03 5.69 7.46
N GLY A 75 15.00 5.53 8.36
CA GLY A 75 16.00 4.47 8.34
C GLY A 75 15.51 3.09 8.82
N VAL A 76 14.21 2.91 9.12
CA VAL A 76 13.71 1.62 9.65
C VAL A 76 14.02 0.44 8.71
N ASN A 77 14.02 0.67 7.40
CA ASN A 77 14.29 -0.35 6.40
C ASN A 77 15.79 -0.69 6.24
N GLN A 78 16.69 0.10 6.83
CA GLN A 78 18.13 -0.18 6.81
C GLN A 78 18.52 -1.30 7.80
N LYS A 79 17.65 -1.61 8.77
CA LYS A 79 17.90 -2.64 9.78
C LYS A 79 17.62 -4.03 9.21
N SER A 80 18.61 -4.93 9.28
CA SER A 80 18.43 -6.36 9.02
C SER A 80 18.01 -7.09 10.30
N LEU A 81 17.08 -8.05 10.19
CA LEU A 81 16.61 -8.83 11.35
C LEU A 81 17.66 -9.84 11.86
N GLY A 82 18.65 -10.20 11.04
CA GLY A 82 19.81 -11.03 11.36
C GLY A 82 19.53 -12.51 11.62
N ARG A 83 18.45 -12.85 12.36
CA ARG A 83 18.10 -14.22 12.76
C ARG A 83 16.61 -14.50 12.62
N ALA A 84 16.26 -15.78 12.50
CA ALA A 84 14.88 -16.23 12.38
C ALA A 84 14.02 -15.84 13.60
N GLY A 85 14.56 -15.96 14.82
CA GLY A 85 13.84 -15.63 16.06
C GLY A 85 13.35 -14.17 16.13
N SER A 86 14.11 -13.22 15.58
CA SER A 86 13.71 -11.81 15.51
C SER A 86 12.43 -11.61 14.70
N LYS A 87 12.17 -12.48 13.71
CA LYS A 87 10.92 -12.46 12.92
C LYS A 87 9.74 -13.01 13.72
N CYS A 88 9.97 -14.02 14.55
CA CYS A 88 8.96 -14.56 15.46
C CYS A 88 8.54 -13.56 16.53
N TRP A 89 9.47 -12.74 17.04
CA TRP A 89 9.16 -11.65 17.98
C TRP A 89 8.18 -10.61 17.41
N LEU A 90 8.15 -10.45 16.07
CA LEU A 90 7.17 -9.62 15.37
C LEU A 90 5.82 -10.32 15.15
N GLY A 91 5.59 -11.49 15.74
CA GLY A 91 4.38 -12.31 15.58
C GLY A 91 4.26 -13.00 14.21
N LYS A 92 5.32 -13.02 13.40
CA LYS A 92 5.29 -13.63 12.06
C LYS A 92 5.78 -15.08 12.11
N ARG A 93 4.88 -16.03 11.85
CA ARG A 93 5.18 -17.47 11.78
C ARG A 93 5.95 -17.83 10.49
N PRO A 94 6.68 -18.96 10.47
CA PRO A 94 7.28 -19.50 9.24
C PRO A 94 6.22 -19.74 8.16
N VAL A 95 6.58 -19.48 6.90
CA VAL A 95 5.70 -19.70 5.74
C VAL A 95 6.33 -20.76 4.85
N VAL A 96 5.56 -21.81 4.52
CA VAL A 96 6.00 -22.92 3.68
C VAL A 96 5.73 -22.61 2.20
N ARG A 97 6.66 -22.99 1.31
CA ARG A 97 6.48 -22.80 -0.14
C ARG A 97 5.51 -23.85 -0.69
N GLY A 98 4.57 -23.43 -1.54
CA GLY A 98 3.57 -24.32 -2.14
C GLY A 98 4.13 -25.47 -2.98
N VAL A 99 5.34 -25.32 -3.53
CA VAL A 99 6.03 -26.36 -4.31
C VAL A 99 6.48 -27.57 -3.47
N VAL A 100 6.60 -27.39 -2.15
CA VAL A 100 7.03 -28.45 -1.23
C VAL A 100 5.84 -29.22 -0.65
N MET A 101 4.62 -28.74 -0.90
CA MET A 101 3.40 -29.32 -0.34
C MET A 101 2.92 -30.51 -1.19
N ASN A 102 1.92 -31.24 -0.69
CA ASN A 102 1.26 -32.28 -1.49
C ASN A 102 0.29 -31.66 -2.51
N PRO A 103 -0.07 -32.38 -3.60
CA PRO A 103 -1.02 -31.89 -4.59
C PRO A 103 -2.39 -31.47 -4.03
N VAL A 104 -2.82 -32.08 -2.92
CA VAL A 104 -4.08 -31.74 -2.22
C VAL A 104 -4.01 -30.39 -1.51
N ASP A 105 -2.83 -30.00 -1.03
CA ASP A 105 -2.63 -28.80 -0.21
C ASP A 105 -2.36 -27.56 -1.05
N HIS A 106 -1.66 -27.72 -2.19
CA HIS A 106 -1.31 -26.62 -3.06
C HIS A 106 -1.32 -27.03 -4.54
N PRO A 107 -1.81 -26.17 -5.45
CA PRO A 107 -1.74 -26.39 -6.90
C PRO A 107 -0.35 -26.60 -7.52
N HIS A 108 0.72 -26.44 -6.75
CA HIS A 108 2.12 -26.62 -7.18
C HIS A 108 2.77 -27.81 -6.47
N GLY A 109 2.02 -28.51 -5.62
CA GLY A 109 2.53 -29.59 -4.80
C GLY A 109 2.72 -30.88 -5.60
N GLY A 110 3.57 -31.76 -5.05
CA GLY A 110 3.91 -33.05 -5.64
C GLY A 110 5.04 -33.02 -6.67
N GLY A 111 5.18 -34.14 -7.38
CA GLY A 111 6.32 -34.44 -8.25
C GLY A 111 7.41 -35.23 -7.54
N GLU A 112 8.18 -36.00 -8.32
CA GLU A 112 9.33 -36.74 -7.81
C GLU A 112 10.49 -35.77 -7.56
N GLY A 113 10.86 -35.57 -6.30
CA GLY A 113 11.92 -34.65 -5.91
C GLY A 113 11.54 -33.17 -6.09
N LYS A 114 12.46 -32.37 -6.64
CA LYS A 114 12.25 -30.92 -6.79
C LYS A 114 11.54 -30.61 -8.12
N ALA A 115 10.24 -30.39 -8.05
CA ALA A 115 9.42 -30.09 -9.23
C ALA A 115 9.48 -28.60 -9.66
N PRO A 116 9.41 -28.31 -10.97
CA PRO A 116 9.01 -27.00 -11.47
C PRO A 116 7.50 -26.78 -11.24
N ILE A 117 6.99 -25.58 -11.51
CA ILE A 117 5.59 -25.21 -11.25
C ILE A 117 4.58 -26.10 -12.01
N GLY A 118 4.95 -26.64 -13.18
CA GLY A 118 4.10 -27.56 -13.96
C GLY A 118 2.81 -26.95 -14.52
N ARG A 119 2.57 -25.64 -14.34
CA ARG A 119 1.39 -24.90 -14.81
C ARG A 119 1.80 -23.70 -15.67
N LYS A 120 0.90 -23.32 -16.59
CA LYS A 120 1.08 -22.16 -17.48
C LYS A 120 1.37 -20.84 -16.75
N LYS A 121 0.84 -20.68 -15.53
CA LYS A 121 1.06 -19.51 -14.66
C LYS A 121 1.17 -19.97 -13.21
N PRO A 122 1.98 -19.28 -12.38
CA PRO A 122 1.98 -19.50 -10.94
C PRO A 122 0.59 -19.19 -10.35
N THR A 123 0.15 -20.05 -9.45
CA THR A 123 -1.17 -19.98 -8.81
C THR A 123 -1.06 -19.79 -7.30
N THR A 124 -2.11 -19.18 -6.72
CA THR A 124 -2.32 -19.12 -5.28
C THR A 124 -2.77 -20.49 -4.75
N PRO A 125 -2.75 -20.73 -3.42
CA PRO A 125 -3.29 -21.96 -2.84
C PRO A 125 -4.73 -22.25 -3.25
N TRP A 126 -5.51 -21.20 -3.52
CA TRP A 126 -6.91 -21.28 -3.98
C TRP A 126 -7.07 -21.31 -5.51
N GLY A 127 -6.00 -21.51 -6.27
CA GLY A 127 -6.06 -21.71 -7.72
C GLY A 127 -6.15 -20.45 -8.59
N TYR A 128 -6.14 -19.24 -8.02
CA TYR A 128 -6.10 -18.00 -8.81
C TYR A 128 -4.69 -17.72 -9.35
N PRO A 129 -4.54 -17.03 -10.50
CA PRO A 129 -3.22 -16.59 -10.95
C PRO A 129 -2.55 -15.64 -9.94
N ALA A 130 -1.33 -15.95 -9.53
CA ALA A 130 -0.58 -15.17 -8.54
C ALA A 130 0.11 -13.93 -9.14
N LEU A 131 0.44 -13.97 -10.43
CA LEU A 131 1.14 -12.89 -11.14
C LEU A 131 0.26 -12.20 -12.17
N GLY A 132 0.38 -10.88 -12.26
CA GLY A 132 -0.20 -10.04 -13.34
C GLY A 132 -1.72 -9.83 -13.31
N ARG A 133 -2.49 -10.62 -12.55
CA ARG A 133 -3.95 -10.44 -12.46
C ARG A 133 -4.28 -9.24 -11.57
N ARG A 134 -4.91 -8.21 -12.14
CA ARG A 134 -5.46 -7.08 -11.36
C ARG A 134 -6.65 -7.55 -10.52
N THR A 135 -6.56 -7.37 -9.19
CA THR A 135 -7.60 -7.79 -8.23
C THR A 135 -8.57 -6.68 -7.82
N ARG A 136 -8.37 -5.44 -8.29
CA ARG A 136 -9.28 -4.33 -8.03
C ARG A 136 -10.64 -4.57 -8.69
N LYS A 137 -11.73 -4.38 -7.94
CA LYS A 137 -13.11 -4.43 -8.46
C LYS A 137 -13.32 -3.33 -9.50
N ARG A 138 -13.88 -3.69 -10.68
CA ARG A 138 -13.99 -2.80 -11.87
C ARG A 138 -14.94 -1.60 -11.73
N LYS A 139 -15.96 -1.69 -10.86
CA LYS A 139 -17.00 -0.66 -10.68
C LYS A 139 -17.01 -0.15 -9.24
N LYS A 140 -15.85 0.23 -8.72
CA LYS A 140 -15.74 0.70 -7.34
C LYS A 140 -16.08 2.19 -7.32
N TYR A 141 -16.84 2.64 -6.31
CA TYR A 141 -17.18 4.07 -6.11
C TYR A 141 -15.95 4.99 -6.14
N SER A 142 -14.79 4.46 -5.75
CA SER A 142 -13.54 5.21 -5.68
C SER A 142 -12.80 5.36 -7.01
N ASP A 143 -13.31 4.81 -8.11
CA ASP A 143 -12.62 4.84 -9.41
C ASP A 143 -12.62 6.26 -10.00
N SER A 144 -13.67 7.05 -9.80
CA SER A 144 -13.74 8.47 -10.21
C SER A 144 -12.73 9.38 -9.51
N PHE A 145 -12.31 9.02 -8.29
CA PHE A 145 -11.35 9.79 -7.52
C PHE A 145 -9.88 9.46 -7.84
N ILE A 146 -9.60 8.55 -8.77
CA ILE A 146 -8.22 8.17 -9.13
C ILE A 146 -7.91 8.70 -10.52
N LEU A 147 -6.97 9.62 -10.60
CA LEU A 147 -6.51 10.20 -11.87
C LEU A 147 -5.45 9.32 -12.52
N ARG A 148 -4.55 8.73 -11.72
CA ARG A 148 -3.48 7.87 -12.22
C ARG A 148 -3.21 6.73 -11.25
N CYS A 149 -3.26 5.50 -11.75
CA CYS A 149 -2.89 4.32 -10.99
C CYS A 149 -1.39 4.29 -10.67
N ARG A 150 -1.02 3.65 -9.55
CA ARG A 150 0.37 3.31 -9.24
C ARG A 150 0.99 2.48 -10.38
N LYS A 151 2.28 2.73 -10.66
CA LYS A 151 3.08 1.89 -11.55
C LYS A 151 3.53 0.63 -10.81
#